data_AF-A0A1G0DC02-F1
#
_entry.id   AF-A0A1G0DC02-F1
#
_cell.length_a   1.000
_cell.length_b   1.000
_cell.length_c   1.000
_cell.angle_alpha   90.00
_cell.angle_beta   90.00
_cell.angle_gamma   90.00
#
_symmetry.space_group_name_H-M   'P 1'
#
loop_
_entity.id
_entity.type
_entity.pdbx_description
1 polymer ?
#
loop_
_entity_poly.entity_id
_entity_poly.type
_entity_poly.pdbx_seq_one_letter_code
_entity_poly.pdbx_strand_id
1 'polypeptide(L)'
;SYAILEVSADLRARQQNTLRERLPHLRDRVHWLDKLPENFSGAIIANEVLDALPVHLVHWRDGAITERGVALSENGFIWQERAIGDAVLLHAAQQARPEPFDFATSTGSGQAQDRPVEAASVPDDYVSEICLAACGLVNSLANCLQQGAMLFIDYGFGAREYYHPQRSSGTLMCHYRHHAHDDPFFLPGLQDITAHVNFTGIAECGIDAGLELLGYTSQAFFLINCGITELLQDTSPENLRDYLPLSAQLQKLTSPAEMGELFKVIALGKRPVPSETAGMASPLSGFIRGELTRSL
;
A
#
# COMPACT_ATOMS: atom_id res chain seq x y z
N SER A 1 1.14 9.60 -24.25
CA SER A 1 1.41 10.68 -23.29
C SER A 1 1.71 10.05 -21.93
N TYR A 2 2.32 10.78 -21.02
CA TYR A 2 2.56 10.43 -19.62
C TYR A 2 1.99 11.56 -18.78
N ALA A 3 1.05 11.26 -17.88
CA ALA A 3 0.42 12.26 -17.05
C ALA A 3 0.89 12.11 -15.60
N ILE A 4 1.25 13.22 -14.95
CA ILE A 4 1.62 13.27 -13.53
C ILE A 4 0.56 14.08 -12.79
N LEU A 5 -0.15 13.46 -11.85
CA LEU A 5 -1.00 14.16 -10.89
C LEU A 5 -0.14 14.51 -9.67
N GLU A 6 0.13 15.80 -9.47
CA GLU A 6 0.98 16.29 -8.38
C GLU A 6 0.32 17.53 -7.75
N VAL A 7 0.07 17.45 -6.45
CA VAL A 7 -0.58 18.51 -5.66
C VAL A 7 0.42 19.54 -5.14
N SER A 8 1.69 19.16 -4.98
CA SER A 8 2.76 20.04 -4.52
C SER A 8 3.41 20.79 -5.67
N ALA A 9 3.30 22.14 -5.63
CA ALA A 9 3.98 23.00 -6.59
C ALA A 9 5.51 22.83 -6.56
N ASP A 10 6.09 22.61 -5.39
CA ASP A 10 7.53 22.39 -5.21
C ASP A 10 7.98 21.06 -5.83
N LEU A 11 7.24 19.97 -5.61
CA LEU A 11 7.55 18.68 -6.23
C LEU A 11 7.37 18.74 -7.75
N ARG A 12 6.32 19.41 -8.23
CA ARG A 12 6.09 19.64 -9.66
C ARG A 12 7.28 20.33 -10.31
N ALA A 13 7.82 21.39 -9.70
CA ALA A 13 8.99 22.09 -10.21
C ALA A 13 10.24 21.18 -10.25
N ARG A 14 10.46 20.37 -9.20
CA ARG A 14 11.58 19.41 -9.14
C ARG A 14 11.47 18.29 -10.19
N GLN A 15 10.27 17.77 -10.40
CA GLN A 15 9.97 16.77 -11.44
C GLN A 15 10.24 17.35 -12.83
N GLN A 16 9.78 18.57 -13.11
CA GLN A 16 10.02 19.27 -14.37
C GLN A 16 11.52 19.47 -14.65
N ASN A 17 12.27 19.91 -13.65
CA ASN A 17 13.73 20.08 -13.77
C ASN A 17 14.42 18.73 -14.05
N THR A 18 14.04 17.69 -13.31
CA THR A 18 14.60 16.33 -13.47
C THR A 18 14.35 15.78 -14.87
N LEU A 19 13.12 15.92 -15.38
CA LEU A 19 12.76 15.46 -16.73
C LEU A 19 13.47 16.28 -17.82
N ARG A 20 13.59 17.60 -17.62
CA ARG A 20 14.33 18.47 -18.55
C ARG A 20 15.81 18.09 -18.63
N GLU A 21 16.43 17.75 -17.50
CA GLU A 21 17.85 17.42 -17.42
C GLU A 21 18.14 15.99 -17.87
N ARG A 22 17.35 15.01 -17.43
CA ARG A 22 17.63 13.58 -17.66
C ARG A 22 16.96 13.01 -18.90
N LEU A 23 15.79 13.49 -19.28
CA LEU A 23 14.95 12.91 -20.35
C LEU A 23 14.38 14.00 -21.29
N PRO A 24 15.20 14.91 -21.83
CA PRO A 24 14.71 16.05 -22.63
C PRO A 24 13.92 15.61 -23.87
N HIS A 25 14.26 14.44 -24.44
CA HIS A 25 13.61 13.87 -25.62
C HIS A 25 12.17 13.37 -25.36
N LEU A 26 11.76 13.22 -24.10
CA LEU A 26 10.39 12.82 -23.72
C LEU A 26 9.54 13.97 -23.23
N ARG A 27 10.09 15.19 -23.13
CA ARG A 27 9.43 16.34 -22.49
C ARG A 27 8.02 16.60 -23.02
N ASP A 28 7.84 16.59 -24.34
CA ASP A 28 6.56 16.92 -24.98
C ASP A 28 5.49 15.84 -24.78
N ARG A 29 5.87 14.67 -24.24
CA ARG A 29 4.95 13.59 -23.89
C ARG A 29 4.46 13.68 -22.45
N VAL A 30 5.10 14.49 -21.59
CA VAL A 30 4.79 14.58 -20.16
C VAL A 30 3.89 15.78 -19.88
N HIS A 31 2.79 15.55 -19.16
CA HIS A 31 1.83 16.59 -18.78
C HIS A 31 1.53 16.51 -17.29
N TRP A 32 1.49 17.66 -16.61
CA TRP A 32 1.08 17.73 -15.21
C TRP A 32 -0.40 18.05 -15.14
N LEU A 33 -1.12 17.26 -14.35
CA LEU A 33 -2.55 17.40 -14.11
C LEU A 33 -2.79 18.16 -12.81
N ASP A 34 -3.78 19.05 -12.81
CA ASP A 34 -4.27 19.71 -11.59
C ASP A 34 -5.42 18.94 -10.94
N LYS A 35 -6.10 18.09 -11.71
CA LYS A 35 -7.18 17.21 -11.28
C LYS A 35 -7.23 15.96 -12.14
N LEU A 36 -7.89 14.92 -11.65
CA LEU A 36 -8.18 13.75 -12.46
C LEU A 36 -9.02 14.12 -13.69
N PRO A 37 -8.74 13.52 -14.86
CA PRO A 37 -9.61 13.67 -16.02
C PRO A 37 -10.96 13.00 -15.78
N GLU A 38 -12.00 13.40 -16.53
CA GLU A 38 -13.32 12.74 -16.47
C GLU A 38 -13.26 11.31 -17.01
N ASN A 39 -12.46 11.09 -18.06
CA ASN A 39 -12.29 9.81 -18.72
C ASN A 39 -10.81 9.53 -18.94
N PHE A 40 -10.36 8.33 -18.57
CA PHE A 40 -9.00 7.88 -18.75
C PHE A 40 -8.97 6.44 -19.26
N SER A 41 -8.20 6.19 -20.32
CA SER A 41 -7.88 4.84 -20.79
C SER A 41 -6.38 4.68 -20.82
N GLY A 42 -5.84 3.75 -20.03
CA GLY A 42 -4.40 3.58 -19.89
C GLY A 42 -3.99 2.88 -18.60
N ALA A 43 -2.73 3.08 -18.22
CA ALA A 43 -2.18 2.57 -16.96
C ALA A 43 -2.00 3.71 -15.95
N ILE A 44 -2.40 3.47 -14.70
CA ILE A 44 -2.15 4.35 -13.56
C ILE A 44 -1.10 3.66 -12.68
N ILE A 45 -0.12 4.43 -12.19
CA ILE A 45 0.90 3.92 -11.27
C ILE A 45 0.92 4.85 -10.06
N ALA A 46 0.85 4.26 -8.88
CA ALA A 46 0.98 4.95 -7.60
C ALA A 46 1.99 4.18 -6.76
N ASN A 47 3.16 4.77 -6.55
CA ASN A 47 4.25 4.18 -5.77
C ASN A 47 4.44 5.01 -4.51
N GLU A 48 4.23 4.41 -3.34
CA GLU A 48 4.31 5.07 -2.02
C GLU A 48 3.45 6.34 -2.00
N VAL A 49 2.17 6.15 -2.32
CA VAL A 49 1.16 7.21 -2.32
C VAL A 49 0.10 6.92 -1.26
N LEU A 50 -0.18 5.64 -0.99
CA LEU A 50 -1.27 5.23 -0.11
C LEU A 50 -0.86 5.37 1.36
N ASP A 51 0.41 5.13 1.69
CA ASP A 51 0.97 5.25 3.04
C ASP A 51 0.93 6.67 3.60
N ALA A 52 1.03 7.67 2.72
CA ALA A 52 1.02 9.10 3.04
C ALA A 52 -0.40 9.68 3.12
N LEU A 53 -1.43 8.87 2.88
CA LEU A 53 -2.81 9.34 3.00
C LEU A 53 -3.22 9.46 4.47
N PRO A 54 -4.04 10.47 4.82
CA PRO A 54 -4.52 10.63 6.19
C PRO A 54 -5.30 9.40 6.68
N VAL A 55 -4.98 8.96 7.89
CA VAL A 55 -5.65 7.86 8.58
C VAL A 55 -6.41 8.34 9.82
N HIS A 56 -7.45 7.61 10.18
CA HIS A 56 -8.08 7.71 11.50
C HIS A 56 -7.45 6.68 12.44
N LEU A 57 -7.15 7.06 13.67
CA LEU A 57 -6.77 6.10 14.71
C LEU A 57 -8.02 5.66 15.45
N VAL A 58 -8.22 4.34 15.52
CA VAL A 58 -9.31 3.71 16.26
C VAL A 58 -8.73 2.93 17.42
N HIS A 59 -9.39 3.03 18.57
CA HIS A 59 -9.02 2.33 19.79
C HIS A 59 -10.17 1.42 20.23
N TRP A 60 -9.91 0.11 20.26
CA TRP A 60 -10.78 -0.91 20.82
C TRP A 60 -10.35 -1.19 22.25
N ARG A 61 -11.24 -0.92 23.21
CA ARG A 61 -10.98 -1.15 24.63
C ARG A 61 -12.23 -1.45 25.42
N ASP A 62 -12.18 -2.45 26.30
CA ASP A 62 -13.28 -2.85 27.19
C ASP A 62 -14.61 -3.06 26.43
N GLY A 63 -14.53 -3.56 25.19
CA GLY A 63 -15.68 -3.76 24.29
C GLY A 63 -16.22 -2.49 23.62
N ALA A 64 -15.69 -1.31 23.94
CA ALA A 64 -15.99 -0.05 23.28
C ALA A 64 -15.05 0.21 22.09
N ILE A 65 -15.53 1.01 21.14
CA ILE A 65 -14.76 1.48 19.98
C ILE A 65 -14.79 3.01 20.03
N THR A 66 -13.61 3.63 20.08
CA THR A 66 -13.45 5.09 20.11
C THR A 66 -12.47 5.53 19.02
N GLU A 67 -12.56 6.79 18.61
CA GLU A 67 -11.54 7.41 17.76
C GLU A 67 -10.53 8.13 18.64
N ARG A 68 -9.25 7.93 18.37
CA ARG A 68 -8.14 8.66 18.99
C ARG A 68 -7.79 9.85 18.11
N GLY A 69 -8.23 11.03 18.54
CA GLY A 69 -7.95 12.31 17.89
C GLY A 69 -6.85 13.11 18.59
N VAL A 70 -6.63 14.33 18.12
CA VAL A 70 -5.63 15.26 18.66
C VAL A 70 -6.33 16.38 19.44
N ALA A 71 -5.82 16.69 20.63
CA ALA A 71 -6.25 17.82 21.45
C ALA A 71 -5.07 18.72 21.80
N LEU A 72 -5.37 19.96 22.21
CA LEU A 72 -4.36 20.91 22.68
C LEU A 72 -4.33 20.91 24.21
N SER A 73 -3.13 20.74 24.78
CA SER A 73 -2.82 20.90 26.19
C SER A 73 -1.95 22.15 26.42
N GLU A 74 -1.65 22.48 27.67
CA GLU A 74 -0.71 23.56 28.01
C GLU A 74 0.71 23.33 27.43
N ASN A 75 1.10 22.07 27.23
CA ASN A 75 2.44 21.68 26.78
C ASN A 75 2.48 21.24 25.30
N GLY A 76 1.42 21.50 24.52
CA GLY A 76 1.32 21.14 23.11
C GLY A 76 0.26 20.09 22.81
N PHE A 77 0.41 19.38 21.69
CA PHE A 77 -0.57 18.40 21.23
C PHE A 77 -0.52 17.11 22.04
N ILE A 78 -1.70 16.54 22.30
CA ILE A 78 -1.87 15.27 23.00
C ILE A 78 -2.91 14.40 22.29
N TRP A 79 -2.84 13.09 22.50
CA TRP A 79 -3.90 12.18 22.11
C TRP A 79 -5.13 12.36 23.00
N GLN A 80 -6.31 12.34 22.40
CA GLN A 80 -7.59 12.37 23.10
C GLN A 80 -8.60 11.43 22.44
N GLU A 81 -9.21 10.58 23.24
CA GLU A 81 -10.27 9.67 22.78
C GLU A 81 -11.63 10.36 22.75
N ARG A 82 -12.43 10.00 21.75
CA ARG A 82 -13.81 10.46 21.59
C ARG A 82 -14.69 9.36 21.00
N ALA A 83 -15.99 9.47 21.22
CA ALA A 83 -16.95 8.62 20.53
C ALA A 83 -16.87 8.87 19.01
N ILE A 84 -16.99 7.80 18.23
CA ILE A 84 -17.01 7.88 16.76
C ILE A 84 -18.37 8.42 16.30
N GLY A 85 -18.40 9.66 15.81
CA GLY A 85 -19.60 10.28 15.26
C GLY A 85 -19.82 10.01 13.77
N ASP A 86 -18.76 9.65 13.05
CA ASP A 86 -18.82 9.31 11.63
C ASP A 86 -19.27 7.86 11.43
N ALA A 87 -20.40 7.66 10.73
CA ALA A 87 -20.99 6.34 10.54
C ALA A 87 -20.13 5.42 9.64
N VAL A 88 -19.40 5.98 8.67
CA VAL A 88 -18.52 5.21 7.78
C VAL A 88 -17.32 4.72 8.57
N LEU A 89 -16.70 5.60 9.36
CA LEU A 89 -15.59 5.22 10.24
C LEU A 89 -16.02 4.17 11.27
N LEU A 90 -17.18 4.35 11.90
CA LEU A 90 -17.69 3.39 12.90
C LEU A 90 -17.94 2.02 12.26
N HIS A 91 -18.53 1.98 11.06
CA HIS A 91 -18.75 0.72 10.36
C HIS A 91 -17.42 0.03 10.01
N ALA A 92 -16.46 0.77 9.45
CA ALA A 92 -15.13 0.23 9.14
C ALA A 92 -14.43 -0.30 10.40
N ALA A 93 -14.53 0.44 11.52
CA ALA A 93 -13.96 0.04 12.81
C ALA A 93 -14.61 -1.22 13.41
N GLN A 94 -15.88 -1.46 13.14
CA GLN A 94 -16.55 -2.68 13.56
C GLN A 94 -16.09 -3.90 12.75
N GLN A 95 -15.86 -3.72 11.44
CA GLN A 95 -15.34 -4.80 10.58
C GLN A 95 -13.86 -5.10 10.83
N ALA A 96 -13.08 -4.06 11.11
CA ALA A 96 -11.65 -4.14 11.38
C ALA A 96 -11.31 -4.61 12.82
N ARG A 97 -12.32 -5.02 13.61
CA ARG A 97 -12.09 -5.44 14.99
C ARG A 97 -11.10 -6.63 14.99
N PRO A 98 -9.99 -6.54 15.76
CA PRO A 98 -9.05 -7.64 15.84
C PRO A 98 -9.72 -8.87 16.47
N GLU A 99 -9.47 -10.03 15.87
CA GLU A 99 -9.98 -11.32 16.33
C GLU A 99 -8.81 -12.22 16.79
N PRO A 100 -9.04 -13.16 17.72
CA PRO A 100 -8.02 -14.10 18.14
C PRO A 100 -7.44 -14.88 16.95
N PHE A 101 -6.12 -15.02 16.92
CA PHE A 101 -5.44 -15.72 15.82
C PHE A 101 -5.18 -17.18 16.18
N ASP A 102 -5.88 -18.10 15.51
CA ASP A 102 -5.61 -19.54 15.60
C ASP A 102 -4.59 -19.97 14.54
N PHE A 103 -3.42 -20.43 14.98
CA PHE A 103 -2.35 -20.93 14.12
C PHE A 103 -2.68 -22.28 13.46
N ALA A 104 -3.61 -23.07 14.01
CA ALA A 104 -3.94 -24.40 13.50
C ALA A 104 -4.73 -24.37 12.18
N THR A 105 -5.38 -23.25 11.85
CA THR A 105 -6.22 -23.12 10.64
C THR A 105 -5.54 -22.41 9.47
N SER A 106 -4.35 -21.83 9.66
CA SER A 106 -3.66 -21.02 8.64
C SER A 106 -2.68 -21.78 7.74
N THR A 107 -2.21 -22.97 8.12
CA THR A 107 -1.30 -23.78 7.29
C THR A 107 -2.08 -24.88 6.60
N GLY A 108 -2.39 -24.69 5.31
CA GLY A 108 -3.02 -25.70 4.45
C GLY A 108 -2.17 -26.95 4.16
N SER A 109 -1.20 -27.29 5.01
CA SER A 109 -0.37 -28.49 4.90
C SER A 109 -0.71 -29.44 6.05
N GLY A 110 -1.52 -30.44 5.74
CA GLY A 110 -1.84 -31.52 6.67
C GLY A 110 -0.60 -32.33 7.05
N GLN A 111 0.05 -31.95 8.14
CA GLN A 111 0.70 -32.86 9.10
C GLN A 111 0.58 -32.21 10.48
N ALA A 112 -0.46 -32.60 11.21
CA ALA A 112 -0.65 -32.22 12.60
C ALA A 112 0.50 -32.80 13.42
N GLN A 113 1.31 -31.93 14.00
CA GLN A 113 2.23 -32.28 15.07
C GLN A 113 1.73 -31.56 16.33
N ASP A 114 1.28 -32.37 17.29
CA ASP A 114 0.67 -32.01 18.57
C ASP A 114 1.54 -31.04 19.40
N ARG A 115 1.46 -29.76 19.08
CA ARG A 115 1.69 -28.70 20.06
C ARG A 115 0.43 -27.83 20.08
N PRO A 116 -0.24 -27.66 21.22
CA PRO A 116 -1.26 -26.62 21.33
C PRO A 116 -0.54 -25.30 21.12
N VAL A 117 -0.63 -24.75 19.90
CA VAL A 117 -0.25 -23.37 19.66
C VAL A 117 -1.40 -22.57 20.23
N GLU A 118 -1.20 -22.01 21.43
CA GLU A 118 -2.20 -21.14 22.05
C GLU A 118 -2.56 -20.04 21.05
N ALA A 119 -3.86 -19.89 20.76
CA ALA A 119 -4.34 -18.82 19.92
C ALA A 119 -3.86 -17.48 20.48
N ALA A 120 -3.33 -16.61 19.63
CA ALA A 120 -2.90 -15.29 20.08
C ALA A 120 -4.14 -14.50 20.51
N SER A 121 -4.26 -14.22 21.81
CA SER A 121 -5.33 -13.39 22.35
C SER A 121 -5.15 -11.94 21.91
N VAL A 122 -6.25 -11.28 21.57
CA VAL A 122 -6.27 -9.83 21.30
C VAL A 122 -6.08 -9.08 22.62
N PRO A 123 -5.10 -8.18 22.74
CA PRO A 123 -4.98 -7.29 23.90
C PRO A 123 -6.22 -6.40 24.05
N ASP A 124 -6.61 -6.13 25.30
CA ASP A 124 -7.74 -5.23 25.59
C ASP A 124 -7.46 -3.76 25.22
N ASP A 125 -6.18 -3.36 25.07
CA ASP A 125 -5.75 -2.04 24.63
C ASP A 125 -5.18 -2.19 23.22
N TYR A 126 -6.04 -1.99 22.21
CA TYR A 126 -5.67 -2.16 20.80
C TYR A 126 -5.96 -0.90 20.01
N VAL A 127 -4.94 -0.38 19.34
CA VAL A 127 -5.00 0.83 18.52
C VAL A 127 -4.50 0.50 17.12
N SER A 128 -5.23 0.92 16.10
CA SER A 128 -4.81 0.77 14.71
C SER A 128 -5.45 1.81 13.81
N GLU A 129 -4.99 1.85 12.56
CA GLU A 129 -5.36 2.84 11.56
C GLU A 129 -6.52 2.35 10.68
N ILE A 130 -7.37 3.30 10.26
CA ILE A 130 -8.35 3.13 9.19
C ILE A 130 -8.14 4.26 8.17
N CYS A 131 -7.82 3.90 6.93
CA CYS A 131 -7.55 4.85 5.85
C CYS A 131 -8.77 5.03 4.94
N LEU A 132 -9.76 5.81 5.36
CA LEU A 132 -10.92 6.14 4.52
C LEU A 132 -10.52 6.93 3.27
N ALA A 133 -9.43 7.71 3.35
CA ALA A 133 -8.89 8.48 2.24
C ALA A 133 -8.41 7.60 1.09
N ALA A 134 -7.82 6.43 1.37
CA ALA A 134 -7.39 5.49 0.34
C ALA A 134 -8.56 4.97 -0.48
N CYS A 135 -9.68 4.61 0.17
CA CYS A 135 -10.90 4.22 -0.54
C CYS A 135 -11.47 5.39 -1.37
N GLY A 136 -11.45 6.62 -0.84
CA GLY A 136 -11.83 7.81 -1.61
C GLY A 136 -10.98 8.01 -2.88
N LEU A 137 -9.67 7.80 -2.78
CA LEU A 137 -8.74 7.87 -3.92
C LEU A 137 -9.03 6.76 -4.94
N VAL A 138 -9.11 5.51 -4.50
CA VAL A 138 -9.40 4.35 -5.37
C VAL A 138 -10.72 4.55 -6.10
N ASN A 139 -11.78 4.98 -5.40
CA ASN A 139 -13.09 5.28 -6.01
C ASN A 139 -12.99 6.38 -7.06
N SER A 140 -12.21 7.44 -6.80
CA SER A 140 -12.02 8.55 -7.75
C SER A 140 -11.29 8.09 -9.02
N LEU A 141 -10.28 7.23 -8.87
CA LEU A 141 -9.54 6.63 -9.99
C LEU A 141 -10.41 5.62 -10.75
N ALA A 142 -11.20 4.83 -10.04
CA ALA A 142 -12.14 3.88 -10.64
C ALA A 142 -13.19 4.60 -11.50
N ASN A 143 -13.71 5.74 -11.03
CA ASN A 143 -14.70 6.53 -11.75
C ASN A 143 -14.17 7.09 -13.07
N CYS A 144 -12.92 7.57 -13.13
CA CYS A 144 -12.36 8.09 -14.36
C CYS A 144 -11.86 6.99 -15.31
N LEU A 145 -11.42 5.85 -14.79
CA LEU A 145 -10.90 4.75 -15.60
C LEU A 145 -12.00 4.12 -16.46
N GLN A 146 -11.88 4.23 -17.77
CA GLN A 146 -12.77 3.60 -18.75
C GLN A 146 -12.25 2.22 -19.15
N GLN A 147 -10.94 2.11 -19.34
CA GLN A 147 -10.26 0.87 -19.70
C GLN A 147 -8.80 0.91 -19.25
N GLY A 148 -8.30 -0.20 -18.71
CA GLY A 148 -6.90 -0.37 -18.36
C GLY A 148 -6.71 -0.85 -16.94
N ALA A 149 -5.57 -0.50 -16.34
CA ALA A 149 -5.18 -0.99 -15.03
C ALA A 149 -4.54 0.11 -14.17
N MET A 150 -4.64 -0.05 -12.86
CA MET A 150 -3.93 0.76 -11.87
C MET A 150 -3.06 -0.16 -11.01
N LEU A 151 -1.81 0.24 -10.81
CA LEU A 151 -0.83 -0.49 -10.02
C LEU A 151 -0.47 0.35 -8.80
N PHE A 152 -0.77 -0.17 -7.61
CA PHE A 152 -0.35 0.43 -6.35
C PHE A 152 0.80 -0.39 -5.78
N ILE A 153 1.90 0.29 -5.44
CA ILE A 153 3.12 -0.30 -4.88
C ILE A 153 3.38 0.43 -3.58
N ASP A 154 3.28 -0.30 -2.47
CA ASP A 154 3.37 0.30 -1.15
C ASP A 154 3.71 -0.76 -0.09
N TYR A 155 4.08 -0.36 1.12
CA TYR A 155 4.34 -1.29 2.21
C TYR A 155 3.10 -1.54 3.07
N GLY A 156 2.84 -2.81 3.35
CA GLY A 156 1.66 -3.20 4.11
C GLY A 156 1.28 -4.66 3.98
N PHE A 157 0.03 -4.95 4.33
CA PHE A 157 -0.46 -6.29 4.64
C PHE A 157 -1.91 -6.49 4.17
N GLY A 158 -2.33 -7.75 4.04
CA GLY A 158 -3.77 -8.08 4.04
C GLY A 158 -4.39 -7.89 5.43
N ALA A 159 -5.69 -7.71 5.52
CA ALA A 159 -6.40 -7.31 6.75
C ALA A 159 -6.09 -8.21 7.95
N ARG A 160 -5.97 -9.53 7.75
CA ARG A 160 -5.66 -10.48 8.83
C ARG A 160 -4.28 -10.25 9.47
N GLU A 161 -3.29 -9.86 8.69
CA GLU A 161 -1.94 -9.54 9.18
C GLU A 161 -1.83 -8.07 9.63
N TYR A 162 -2.60 -7.19 8.99
CA TYR A 162 -2.73 -5.78 9.38
C TYR A 162 -3.30 -5.65 10.79
N TYR A 163 -4.42 -6.33 11.08
CA TYR A 163 -5.08 -6.30 12.40
C TYR A 163 -4.68 -7.50 13.28
N HIS A 164 -3.48 -8.04 13.08
CA HIS A 164 -3.01 -9.17 13.88
C HIS A 164 -2.97 -8.81 15.39
N PRO A 165 -3.29 -9.72 16.31
CA PRO A 165 -3.32 -9.44 17.76
C PRO A 165 -2.03 -8.84 18.33
N GLN A 166 -0.87 -9.22 17.78
CA GLN A 166 0.44 -8.70 18.21
C GLN A 166 0.75 -7.28 17.69
N ARG A 167 -0.08 -6.74 16.78
CA ARG A 167 0.06 -5.39 16.23
C ARG A 167 -0.87 -4.39 16.92
N SER A 168 -0.97 -4.47 18.24
CA SER A 168 -1.90 -3.68 19.04
C SER A 168 -1.56 -2.19 19.16
N SER A 169 -0.43 -1.74 18.62
CA SER A 169 -0.06 -0.34 18.51
C SER A 169 -0.13 0.20 17.06
N GLY A 170 -0.71 -0.58 16.13
CA GLY A 170 -0.86 -0.17 14.75
C GLY A 170 0.46 -0.11 13.97
N THR A 171 0.49 0.79 12.99
CA THR A 171 1.58 0.95 12.02
C THR A 171 1.99 2.41 11.79
N LEU A 172 1.33 3.37 12.45
CA LEU A 172 1.69 4.77 12.36
C LEU A 172 3.16 4.99 12.73
N MET A 173 3.92 5.59 11.83
CA MET A 173 5.35 5.84 11.99
C MET A 173 5.70 7.23 11.49
N CYS A 174 6.58 7.90 12.21
CA CYS A 174 7.10 9.21 11.86
C CYS A 174 8.57 9.07 11.44
N HIS A 175 8.97 9.85 10.44
CA HIS A 175 10.35 9.86 9.96
C HIS A 175 10.92 11.28 9.94
N TYR A 176 12.00 11.49 10.70
CA TYR A 176 12.74 12.75 10.72
C TYR A 176 14.23 12.49 10.53
N ARG A 177 14.82 13.04 9.45
CA ARG A 177 16.26 12.93 9.13
C ARG A 177 16.81 11.49 9.20
N HIS A 178 16.10 10.54 8.60
CA HIS A 178 16.44 9.10 8.59
C HIS A 178 16.30 8.37 9.94
N HIS A 179 15.58 8.97 10.90
CA HIS A 179 15.21 8.30 12.15
C HIS A 179 13.71 8.06 12.20
N ALA A 180 13.32 6.82 12.48
CA ALA A 180 11.93 6.40 12.68
C ALA A 180 11.54 6.52 14.16
N HIS A 181 10.35 7.04 14.46
CA HIS A 181 9.78 7.13 15.81
C HIS A 181 8.24 7.21 15.76
N ASP A 182 7.59 7.13 16.91
CA ASP A 182 6.13 7.00 17.05
C ASP A 182 5.40 8.30 17.46
N ASP A 183 6.11 9.39 17.72
CA ASP A 183 5.53 10.69 18.10
C ASP A 183 5.17 11.60 16.89
N PRO A 184 3.89 11.69 16.45
CA PRO A 184 3.49 12.60 15.37
C PRO A 184 3.48 14.08 15.78
N PHE A 185 3.58 14.39 17.08
CA PHE A 185 3.61 15.76 17.59
C PHE A 185 5.02 16.34 17.62
N PHE A 186 6.03 15.54 17.30
CA PHE A 186 7.41 16.00 17.16
C PHE A 186 7.56 16.89 15.91
N LEU A 187 7.78 18.20 16.10
CA LEU A 187 8.03 19.17 15.03
C LEU A 187 7.04 19.08 13.83
N PRO A 188 5.72 19.32 14.04
CA PRO A 188 4.73 19.16 12.99
C PRO A 188 5.07 19.99 11.74
N GLY A 189 5.00 19.35 10.58
CA GLY A 189 5.36 19.96 9.28
C GLY A 189 6.85 19.84 8.90
N LEU A 190 7.71 19.30 9.79
CA LEU A 190 9.13 19.05 9.50
C LEU A 190 9.49 17.56 9.45
N GLN A 191 8.53 16.69 9.73
CA GLN A 191 8.67 15.24 9.66
C GLN A 191 7.60 14.63 8.76
N ASP A 192 7.86 13.43 8.29
CA ASP A 192 6.87 12.62 7.59
C ASP A 192 6.07 11.78 8.58
N ILE A 193 4.82 11.47 8.25
CA ILE A 193 3.92 10.62 9.03
C ILE A 193 3.25 9.66 8.05
N THR A 194 3.50 8.37 8.22
CA THR A 194 2.95 7.33 7.36
C THR A 194 2.29 6.23 8.17
N ALA A 195 1.40 5.49 7.52
CA ALA A 195 0.85 4.24 8.02
C ALA A 195 0.99 3.17 6.96
N HIS A 196 1.11 1.90 7.37
CA HIS A 196 1.13 0.83 6.38
C HIS A 196 -0.24 0.73 5.68
N VAL A 197 -0.24 0.12 4.49
CA VAL A 197 -1.45 -0.08 3.69
C VAL A 197 -2.16 -1.38 4.08
N ASN A 198 -3.47 -1.30 4.30
CA ASN A 198 -4.36 -2.46 4.36
C ASN A 198 -4.82 -2.82 2.94
N PHE A 199 -4.15 -3.77 2.29
CA PHE A 199 -4.40 -4.14 0.89
C PHE A 199 -5.74 -4.85 0.67
N THR A 200 -6.31 -5.50 1.70
CA THR A 200 -7.66 -6.05 1.62
C THR A 200 -8.66 -4.92 1.42
N GLY A 201 -8.56 -3.85 2.22
CA GLY A 201 -9.41 -2.67 2.08
C GLY A 201 -9.25 -1.97 0.72
N ILE A 202 -8.03 -1.91 0.16
CA ILE A 202 -7.80 -1.40 -1.20
C ILE A 202 -8.51 -2.26 -2.25
N ALA A 203 -8.41 -3.58 -2.14
CA ALA A 203 -9.06 -4.51 -3.06
C ALA A 203 -10.59 -4.38 -3.01
N GLU A 204 -11.16 -4.40 -1.80
CA GLU A 204 -12.61 -4.26 -1.57
C GLU A 204 -13.13 -2.94 -2.13
N CYS A 205 -12.49 -1.81 -1.81
CA CYS A 205 -12.89 -0.50 -2.33
C CYS A 205 -12.81 -0.45 -3.88
N GLY A 206 -11.82 -1.10 -4.49
CA GLY A 206 -11.74 -1.24 -5.94
C GLY A 206 -12.89 -2.06 -6.53
N ILE A 207 -13.19 -3.21 -5.93
CA ILE A 207 -14.24 -4.13 -6.38
C ILE A 207 -15.62 -3.46 -6.25
N ASP A 208 -15.88 -2.80 -5.13
CA ASP A 208 -17.12 -2.06 -4.90
C ASP A 208 -17.32 -0.90 -5.89
N ALA A 209 -16.21 -0.32 -6.37
CA ALA A 209 -16.22 0.69 -7.44
C ALA A 209 -16.30 0.09 -8.87
N GLY A 210 -16.49 -1.23 -8.99
CA GLY A 210 -16.65 -1.93 -10.26
C GLY A 210 -15.34 -2.23 -10.99
N LEU A 211 -14.21 -2.27 -10.28
CA LEU A 211 -12.94 -2.76 -10.81
C LEU A 211 -12.81 -4.28 -10.62
N GLU A 212 -11.99 -4.91 -11.46
CA GLU A 212 -11.52 -6.27 -11.27
C GLU A 212 -10.19 -6.25 -10.51
N LEU A 213 -10.01 -7.14 -9.54
CA LEU A 213 -8.70 -7.44 -8.95
C LEU A 213 -7.87 -8.27 -9.93
N LEU A 214 -6.85 -7.66 -10.52
CA LEU A 214 -6.01 -8.25 -11.56
C LEU A 214 -4.82 -9.02 -10.98
N GLY A 215 -4.42 -8.74 -9.74
CA GLY A 215 -3.39 -9.48 -9.02
C GLY A 215 -2.92 -8.79 -7.74
N TYR A 216 -2.39 -9.57 -6.81
CA TYR A 216 -1.73 -9.11 -5.59
C TYR A 216 -0.55 -10.02 -5.26
N THR A 217 0.62 -9.45 -4.96
CA THR A 217 1.85 -10.20 -4.64
C THR A 217 2.85 -9.31 -3.87
N SER A 218 3.97 -9.86 -3.41
CA SER A 218 5.07 -9.07 -2.85
C SER A 218 5.91 -8.39 -3.95
N GLN A 219 6.60 -7.30 -3.60
CA GLN A 219 7.45 -6.57 -4.54
C GLN A 219 8.53 -7.47 -5.15
N ALA A 220 9.13 -8.36 -4.35
CA ALA A 220 10.14 -9.29 -4.85
C ALA A 220 9.59 -10.16 -5.99
N PHE A 221 8.45 -10.81 -5.78
CA PHE A 221 7.83 -11.64 -6.81
C PHE A 221 7.42 -10.82 -8.02
N PHE A 222 6.82 -9.64 -7.82
CA PHE A 222 6.43 -8.76 -8.92
C PHE A 222 7.62 -8.39 -9.81
N LEU A 223 8.72 -7.90 -9.22
CA LEU A 223 9.90 -7.46 -9.94
C LEU A 223 10.63 -8.63 -10.64
N ILE A 224 10.74 -9.79 -9.98
CA ILE A 224 11.31 -11.00 -10.58
C ILE A 224 10.48 -11.45 -11.78
N ASN A 225 9.15 -11.47 -11.64
CA ASN A 225 8.24 -11.82 -12.73
C ASN A 225 8.32 -10.81 -13.90
N CYS A 226 8.63 -9.54 -13.61
CA CYS A 226 8.87 -8.50 -14.61
C CYS A 226 10.29 -8.51 -15.21
N GLY A 227 11.15 -9.47 -14.84
CA GLY A 227 12.48 -9.63 -15.44
C GLY A 227 13.58 -8.76 -14.82
N ILE A 228 13.43 -8.27 -13.58
CA ILE A 228 14.45 -7.40 -12.95
C ILE A 228 15.85 -8.04 -12.92
N THR A 229 15.93 -9.38 -12.83
CA THR A 229 17.19 -10.13 -12.83
C THR A 229 17.91 -10.07 -14.19
N GLU A 230 17.17 -9.85 -15.27
CA GLU A 230 17.73 -9.73 -16.63
C GLU A 230 18.52 -8.43 -16.78
N LEU A 231 18.20 -7.39 -16.01
CA LEU A 231 18.93 -6.12 -16.00
C LEU A 231 20.39 -6.26 -15.56
N LEU A 232 20.73 -7.32 -14.80
CA LEU A 232 22.11 -7.63 -14.44
C LEU A 232 22.88 -8.35 -15.56
N GLN A 233 22.19 -8.99 -16.50
CA GLN A 233 22.85 -9.80 -17.55
C GLN A 233 23.67 -8.95 -18.51
N ASP A 234 23.29 -7.68 -18.70
CA ASP A 234 24.01 -6.73 -19.57
C ASP A 234 25.27 -6.14 -18.91
N THR A 235 25.50 -6.40 -17.61
CA THR A 235 26.66 -5.90 -16.88
C THR A 235 27.59 -7.04 -16.49
N SER A 236 28.81 -7.05 -17.05
CA SER A 236 29.80 -8.08 -16.73
C SER A 236 30.15 -8.08 -15.22
N PRO A 237 30.12 -9.24 -14.54
CA PRO A 237 30.57 -9.37 -13.15
C PRO A 237 32.05 -9.01 -12.95
N GLU A 238 32.86 -9.02 -14.02
CA GLU A 238 34.27 -8.62 -13.97
C GLU A 238 34.41 -7.08 -13.85
N ASN A 239 33.41 -6.33 -14.31
CA ASN A 239 33.35 -4.89 -14.11
C ASN A 239 32.68 -4.57 -12.76
N LEU A 240 33.40 -4.85 -11.68
CA LEU A 240 32.92 -4.68 -10.30
C LEU A 240 32.39 -3.27 -10.00
N ARG A 241 32.93 -2.23 -10.66
CA ARG A 241 32.51 -0.84 -10.46
C ARG A 241 31.05 -0.63 -10.82
N ASP A 242 30.59 -1.26 -11.89
CA ASP A 242 29.22 -1.09 -12.40
C ASP A 242 28.30 -2.20 -11.86
N TYR A 243 28.84 -3.41 -11.67
CA TYR A 243 28.08 -4.57 -11.19
C TYR A 243 27.66 -4.46 -9.72
N LEU A 244 28.58 -4.06 -8.82
CA LEU A 244 28.30 -4.05 -7.37
C LEU A 244 27.14 -3.12 -6.98
N PRO A 245 27.03 -1.88 -7.50
CA PRO A 245 25.89 -1.02 -7.20
C PRO A 245 24.56 -1.61 -7.69
N LEU A 246 24.52 -2.18 -8.89
CA LEU A 246 23.30 -2.78 -9.44
C LEU A 246 22.89 -4.02 -8.64
N SER A 247 23.83 -4.88 -8.27
CA SER A 247 23.56 -6.06 -7.44
C SER A 247 23.04 -5.66 -6.06
N ALA A 248 23.59 -4.61 -5.44
CA ALA A 248 23.11 -4.10 -4.16
C ALA A 248 21.68 -3.51 -4.26
N GLN A 249 21.37 -2.79 -5.34
CA GLN A 249 20.03 -2.26 -5.60
C GLN A 249 19.01 -3.38 -5.82
N LEU A 250 19.37 -4.40 -6.60
CA LEU A 250 18.52 -5.58 -6.78
C LEU A 250 18.25 -6.25 -5.42
N GLN A 251 19.30 -6.52 -4.64
CA GLN A 251 19.17 -7.13 -3.33
C GLN A 251 18.25 -6.31 -2.41
N LYS A 252 18.39 -4.98 -2.40
CA LYS A 252 17.51 -4.11 -1.61
C LYS A 252 16.04 -4.22 -2.03
N LEU A 253 15.77 -4.26 -3.33
CA LEU A 253 14.42 -4.31 -3.89
C LEU A 253 13.75 -5.69 -3.73
N THR A 254 14.52 -6.78 -3.71
CA THR A 254 13.96 -8.15 -3.74
C THR A 254 14.19 -8.96 -2.47
N SER A 255 15.10 -8.56 -1.57
CA SER A 255 15.36 -9.29 -0.33
C SER A 255 14.17 -9.17 0.63
N PRO A 256 13.68 -10.29 1.20
CA PRO A 256 12.65 -10.26 2.24
C PRO A 256 13.03 -9.47 3.49
N ALA A 257 14.32 -9.38 3.80
CA ALA A 257 14.85 -8.61 4.93
C ALA A 257 14.91 -7.08 4.66
N GLU A 258 14.63 -6.66 3.43
CA GLU A 258 14.63 -5.27 2.98
C GLU A 258 13.23 -4.91 2.48
N MET A 259 13.08 -4.52 1.20
CA MET A 259 11.80 -4.11 0.64
C MET A 259 10.99 -5.29 0.08
N GLY A 260 11.63 -6.43 -0.20
CA GLY A 260 11.09 -7.47 -1.07
C GLY A 260 9.79 -8.11 -0.57
N GLU A 261 9.65 -8.30 0.74
CA GLU A 261 8.44 -8.89 1.34
C GLU A 261 7.50 -7.82 1.91
N LEU A 262 8.04 -6.80 2.57
CA LEU A 262 7.23 -5.76 3.20
C LEU A 262 6.41 -4.96 2.17
N PHE A 263 7.04 -4.59 1.05
CA PHE A 263 6.34 -3.96 -0.06
C PHE A 263 5.50 -4.98 -0.81
N LYS A 264 4.28 -4.57 -1.15
CA LYS A 264 3.34 -5.33 -1.94
C LYS A 264 2.98 -4.56 -3.19
N VAL A 265 2.47 -5.30 -4.16
CA VAL A 265 1.97 -4.76 -5.41
C VAL A 265 0.55 -5.29 -5.61
N ILE A 266 -0.41 -4.38 -5.75
CA ILE A 266 -1.80 -4.72 -6.11
C ILE A 266 -2.15 -4.06 -7.44
N ALA A 267 -2.80 -4.83 -8.32
CA ALA A 267 -3.31 -4.36 -9.59
C ALA A 267 -4.84 -4.46 -9.61
N LEU A 268 -5.50 -3.34 -9.89
CA LEU A 268 -6.95 -3.26 -10.14
C LEU A 268 -7.18 -2.78 -11.57
N GLY A 269 -8.32 -3.06 -12.18
CA GLY A 269 -8.57 -2.49 -13.51
C GLY A 269 -9.96 -2.71 -14.07
N LYS A 270 -10.20 -2.06 -15.22
CA LYS A 270 -11.39 -2.29 -16.04
C LYS A 270 -10.95 -2.92 -17.35
N ARG A 271 -11.36 -4.16 -17.55
CA ARG A 271 -11.23 -4.82 -18.84
C ARG A 271 -12.40 -4.39 -19.74
N PRO A 272 -12.20 -4.27 -21.06
CA PRO A 272 -13.33 -4.15 -21.97
C PRO A 272 -14.23 -5.38 -21.82
N VAL A 273 -15.55 -5.18 -21.96
CA VAL A 273 -16.54 -6.27 -21.89
C VAL A 273 -16.07 -7.41 -22.80
N PRO A 274 -15.89 -8.64 -22.28
CA PRO A 274 -15.48 -9.77 -23.10
C PRO A 274 -16.48 -9.93 -24.26
N SER A 275 -15.99 -9.98 -25.50
CA SER A 275 -16.80 -10.58 -26.56
C SER A 275 -16.94 -12.07 -26.25
N GLU A 276 -18.02 -12.72 -26.70
CA GLU A 276 -18.29 -14.16 -26.48
C GLU A 276 -17.15 -15.10 -26.93
N THR A 277 -16.14 -14.57 -27.63
CA THR A 277 -14.94 -15.26 -28.12
C THR A 277 -13.66 -15.00 -27.29
N ALA A 278 -13.68 -14.12 -26.29
CA ALA A 278 -12.52 -13.86 -25.45
C ALA A 278 -12.40 -14.96 -24.39
N GLY A 279 -11.46 -15.89 -24.56
CA GLY A 279 -11.11 -16.87 -23.53
C GLY A 279 -10.68 -16.20 -22.21
N MET A 280 -10.52 -17.00 -21.14
CA MET A 280 -10.04 -16.47 -19.84
C MET A 280 -8.79 -15.62 -20.05
N ALA A 281 -8.85 -14.35 -19.64
CA ALA A 281 -7.74 -13.43 -19.77
C ALA A 281 -6.54 -13.97 -19.00
N SER A 282 -5.38 -14.06 -19.66
CA SER A 282 -4.14 -14.47 -19.01
C SER A 282 -3.76 -13.49 -17.88
N PRO A 283 -3.15 -13.97 -16.78
CA PRO A 283 -2.68 -13.09 -15.73
C PRO A 283 -1.65 -12.09 -16.29
N LEU A 284 -1.61 -10.89 -15.70
CA LEU A 284 -0.58 -9.91 -15.98
C LEU A 284 0.80 -10.50 -15.66
N SER A 285 1.82 -10.18 -16.46
CA SER A 285 3.15 -10.82 -16.37
C SER A 285 3.76 -10.75 -14.96
N GLY A 286 3.62 -9.61 -14.28
CA GLY A 286 4.10 -9.40 -12.91
C GLY A 286 3.46 -10.30 -11.84
N PHE A 287 2.36 -11.00 -12.15
CA PHE A 287 1.57 -11.78 -11.18
C PHE A 287 1.50 -13.27 -11.53
N ILE A 288 2.36 -13.78 -12.43
CA ILE A 288 2.33 -15.18 -12.85
C ILE A 288 2.73 -16.14 -11.71
N ARG A 289 3.60 -15.70 -10.78
CA ARG A 289 4.08 -16.50 -9.63
C ARG A 289 4.01 -15.69 -8.34
N GLY A 290 3.88 -16.39 -7.22
CA GLY A 290 3.82 -15.77 -5.90
C GLY A 290 2.52 -14.99 -5.67
N GLU A 291 1.42 -15.40 -6.29
CA GLU A 291 0.13 -14.74 -6.12
C GLU A 291 -0.39 -14.92 -4.70
N LEU A 292 -0.83 -13.80 -4.12
CA LEU A 292 -1.29 -13.69 -2.73
C LEU A 292 -2.76 -13.25 -2.65
N THR A 293 -3.52 -13.19 -3.75
CA THR A 293 -4.90 -12.68 -3.71
C THR A 293 -5.77 -13.46 -2.74
N ARG A 294 -5.51 -14.76 -2.55
CA ARG A 294 -6.23 -15.59 -1.56
C ARG A 294 -5.96 -15.24 -0.10
N SER A 295 -4.93 -14.43 0.17
CA SER A 295 -4.61 -13.95 1.52
C SER A 295 -5.17 -12.56 1.82
N LEU A 296 -5.85 -11.94 0.85
CA LEU A 296 -6.61 -10.71 1.07
C LEU A 296 -7.92 -11.02 1.80
#